data_AF-A0A1F8AG31-F1
#
_entry.id   AF-A0A1F8AG31-F1
#
_cell.length_a   1.000
_cell.length_b   1.000
_cell.length_c   1.000
_cell.angle_alpha   90.00
_cell.angle_beta   90.00
_cell.angle_gamma   90.00
#
_symmetry.space_group_name_H-M   'P 1'
#
loop_
_entity.id
_entity.type
_entity.pdbx_description
1 polymer ?
#
loop_
_entity_poly.entity_id
_entity_poly.type
_entity_poly.pdbx_seq_one_letter_code
_entity_poly.pdbx_strand_id
1 'polypeptide(L)'
;MGQHRQALEIYVFKLEDYAKAEEYCNHFHKTEDVTAEAAPLSVVDSGDKPSIHLTLLSLYLTPPHGYERRYGPALEILAKHGSRLPPSSALELIPESLPVKELDFYFKGRMRAATSALNESRIVASLQKAQKFKTEAQLMVGEGTDGKSCRMRHVTITEERICGICHKRIGGSVINVFPDNTVVHLGCANRASAAS
;
A
#
# COMPACT_ATOMS: atom_id res chain seq x y z
N MET A 1 2.78 16.28 -23.15
CA MET A 1 3.57 17.21 -22.32
C MET A 1 3.49 18.69 -22.76
N GLY A 2 3.55 19.02 -24.05
CA GLY A 2 3.56 20.44 -24.49
C GLY A 2 2.29 21.25 -24.17
N GLN A 3 1.12 20.61 -24.13
CA GLN A 3 -0.17 21.30 -23.93
C GLN A 3 -0.33 21.88 -22.51
N HIS A 4 0.06 21.14 -21.46
CA HIS A 4 -0.01 21.64 -20.08
C HIS A 4 0.96 22.79 -19.85
N ARG A 5 2.17 22.72 -20.42
CA ARG A 5 3.15 23.79 -20.30
C ARG A 5 2.64 25.09 -20.92
N GLN A 6 2.05 25.04 -22.12
CA GLN A 6 1.47 26.21 -22.78
C GLN A 6 0.26 26.77 -22.03
N ALA A 7 -0.62 25.91 -21.51
CA ALA A 7 -1.76 26.35 -20.71
C ALA A 7 -1.31 27.08 -19.44
N LEU A 8 -0.36 26.49 -18.70
CA LEU A 8 0.21 27.10 -17.50
C LEU A 8 0.97 28.40 -17.80
N GLU A 9 1.67 28.49 -18.93
CA GLU A 9 2.34 29.72 -19.37
C GLU A 9 1.35 30.86 -19.61
N ILE A 10 0.17 30.56 -20.19
CA ILE A 10 -0.89 31.56 -20.37
C ILE A 10 -1.43 32.01 -19.00
N TYR A 11 -1.72 31.08 -18.09
CA TYR A 11 -2.24 31.42 -16.76
C TYR A 11 -1.24 32.26 -15.94
N VAL A 12 0.04 31.91 -15.98
CA VAL A 12 1.08 32.53 -15.15
C VAL A 12 1.59 33.86 -15.71
N PHE A 13 1.78 33.97 -17.03
CA PHE A 13 2.41 35.15 -17.63
C PHE A 13 1.41 36.07 -18.34
N LYS A 14 0.35 35.55 -18.95
CA LYS A 14 -0.63 36.39 -19.69
C LYS A 14 -1.81 36.82 -18.83
N LEU A 15 -2.24 35.98 -17.89
CA LEU A 15 -3.39 36.25 -17.02
C LEU A 15 -2.98 36.64 -15.60
N GLU A 16 -1.73 36.38 -15.21
CA GLU A 16 -1.17 36.61 -13.86
C GLU A 16 -2.04 36.01 -12.73
N ASP A 17 -2.78 34.94 -13.03
CA ASP A 17 -3.72 34.32 -12.11
C ASP A 17 -3.16 32.98 -11.60
N TYR A 18 -2.47 33.05 -10.46
CA TYR A 18 -1.82 31.90 -9.84
C TYR A 18 -2.82 30.92 -9.23
N ALA A 19 -3.98 31.40 -8.76
CA ALA A 19 -5.02 30.57 -8.17
C ALA A 19 -5.64 29.65 -9.22
N LYS A 20 -5.95 30.19 -10.41
CA LYS A 20 -6.43 29.36 -11.53
C LYS A 20 -5.39 28.35 -12.02
N ALA A 21 -4.10 28.69 -11.96
CA ALA A 21 -3.04 27.76 -12.30
C ALA A 21 -2.98 26.58 -11.31
N GLU A 22 -3.14 26.84 -10.00
CA GLU A 22 -3.26 25.79 -8.98
C GLU A 22 -4.52 24.92 -9.18
N GLU A 23 -5.67 25.53 -9.48
CA GLU A 23 -6.91 24.81 -9.77
C GLU A 23 -6.80 23.90 -10.99
N TYR A 24 -6.15 24.38 -12.06
CA TYR A 24 -5.85 23.58 -13.24
C TYR A 24 -4.99 22.37 -12.87
N CYS A 25 -3.90 22.56 -12.12
CA CYS A 25 -3.07 21.46 -11.64
C CYS A 25 -3.89 20.43 -10.82
N ASN A 26 -4.73 20.91 -9.90
CA ASN A 26 -5.55 20.05 -9.05
C ASN A 26 -6.60 19.25 -9.83
N HIS A 27 -7.23 19.85 -10.84
CA HIS A 27 -8.23 19.19 -11.66
C HIS A 27 -7.61 18.04 -12.46
N PHE A 28 -6.46 18.30 -13.11
CA PHE A 28 -5.79 17.27 -13.90
C PHE A 28 -5.19 16.16 -13.03
N HIS A 29 -4.68 16.49 -11.84
CA HIS A 29 -4.19 15.48 -10.92
C HIS A 29 -5.30 14.55 -10.43
N LYS A 30 -6.48 15.09 -10.07
CA LYS A 30 -7.65 14.27 -9.72
C LYS A 30 -8.07 13.35 -10.86
N THR A 31 -8.01 13.80 -12.11
CA THR A 31 -8.33 12.94 -13.25
C THR A 31 -7.29 11.85 -13.47
N GLU A 32 -6.01 12.12 -13.21
CA GLU A 32 -4.94 11.11 -13.28
C GLU A 32 -5.06 10.07 -12.16
N ASP A 33 -5.37 10.49 -10.93
CA ASP A 33 -5.59 9.60 -9.79
C ASP A 33 -6.77 8.64 -10.03
N VAL A 34 -7.90 9.14 -10.55
CA VAL A 34 -9.07 8.30 -10.90
C VAL A 34 -8.74 7.28 -11.98
N THR A 35 -7.83 7.60 -12.92
CA THR A 35 -7.36 6.62 -13.91
C THR A 35 -6.31 5.65 -13.36
N ALA A 36 -5.58 6.02 -12.30
CA ALA A 36 -4.58 5.19 -11.63
C ALA A 36 -5.19 4.21 -10.61
N GLU A 37 -6.41 4.44 -10.13
CA GLU A 37 -7.17 3.53 -9.25
C GLU A 37 -7.49 2.16 -9.89
N ALA A 38 -7.25 1.98 -11.20
CA ALA A 38 -7.30 0.68 -11.87
C ALA A 38 -5.99 -0.14 -11.78
N ALA A 39 -4.92 0.41 -11.22
CA ALA A 39 -3.63 -0.27 -11.04
C ALA A 39 -3.25 -0.34 -9.55
N PRO A 40 -2.85 -1.51 -9.02
CA PRO A 40 -2.67 -1.69 -7.59
C PRO A 40 -1.45 -0.93 -7.07
N LEU A 41 -1.67 -0.18 -5.98
CA LEU A 41 -0.73 0.24 -4.92
C LEU A 41 0.73 -0.21 -5.09
N SER A 42 1.49 0.52 -5.91
CA SER A 42 2.95 0.52 -5.84
C SER A 42 3.41 1.80 -5.14
N VAL A 43 3.63 1.70 -3.83
CA VAL A 43 4.23 2.72 -2.95
C VAL A 43 5.75 2.90 -3.18
N VAL A 44 6.24 2.54 -4.35
CA VAL A 44 7.64 2.73 -4.72
C VAL A 44 7.69 3.23 -6.15
N ASP A 45 8.21 4.45 -6.27
CA ASP A 45 8.75 5.00 -7.50
C ASP A 45 7.76 5.21 -8.66
N SER A 46 6.86 6.19 -8.52
CA SER A 46 6.40 6.96 -9.69
C SER A 46 7.51 7.92 -10.14
N GLY A 47 8.67 7.35 -10.49
CA GLY A 47 9.68 8.01 -11.31
C GLY A 47 9.13 8.16 -12.73
N ASP A 48 9.52 9.25 -13.40
CA ASP A 48 9.34 9.48 -14.84
C ASP A 48 8.03 10.05 -15.41
N LYS A 49 7.07 10.48 -14.58
CA LYS A 49 6.12 11.50 -15.04
C LYS A 49 6.30 12.78 -14.25
N PRO A 50 6.81 13.87 -14.88
CA PRO A 50 6.83 15.17 -14.21
C PRO A 50 5.39 15.52 -13.89
N SER A 51 5.02 15.39 -12.61
CA SER A 51 3.73 15.83 -12.12
C SER A 51 3.49 17.26 -12.61
N ILE A 52 2.25 17.58 -12.94
CA ILE A 52 1.89 18.89 -13.52
C ILE A 52 2.39 20.04 -12.62
N HIS A 53 2.48 19.79 -11.30
CA HIS A 53 3.09 20.68 -10.31
C HIS A 53 4.60 20.90 -10.49
N LEU A 54 5.39 19.91 -10.90
CA LEU A 54 6.81 20.11 -11.25
C LEU A 54 6.95 21.00 -12.49
N THR A 55 6.06 20.83 -13.47
CA THR A 55 6.05 21.69 -14.68
C THR A 55 5.73 23.13 -14.29
N LEU A 56 4.71 23.32 -13.45
CA LEU A 56 4.34 24.62 -12.89
C LEU A 56 5.50 25.25 -12.08
N LEU A 57 6.17 24.46 -11.23
CA LEU A 57 7.34 24.92 -10.46
C LEU A 57 8.49 25.33 -11.38
N SER A 58 8.76 24.55 -12.43
CA SER A 58 9.78 24.87 -13.43
C SER A 58 9.48 26.17 -14.19
N LEU A 59 8.20 26.47 -14.43
CA LEU A 59 7.78 27.73 -15.07
C LEU A 59 8.00 28.94 -14.17
N TYR A 60 7.83 28.80 -12.84
CA TYR A 60 8.08 29.90 -11.89
C TYR A 60 9.57 30.14 -11.63
N LEU A 61 10.38 29.09 -11.53
CA LEU A 61 11.82 29.15 -11.21
C LEU A 61 12.69 29.40 -12.46
N THR A 62 12.29 28.85 -13.60
CA THR A 62 13.01 28.94 -14.88
C THR A 62 12.05 29.38 -16.00
N PRO A 63 11.59 30.65 -15.98
CA PRO A 63 10.67 31.16 -16.99
C PRO A 63 11.33 31.16 -18.38
N PRO A 64 10.71 30.55 -19.41
CA PRO A 64 11.10 30.82 -20.79
C PRO A 64 10.71 32.26 -21.16
N HIS A 65 11.46 32.90 -22.07
CA HIS A 65 11.19 34.23 -22.65
C HIS A 65 11.53 35.50 -21.85
N GLY A 66 12.41 35.44 -20.85
CA GLY A 66 12.93 36.66 -20.20
C GLY A 66 11.94 37.38 -19.27
N TYR A 67 10.86 36.69 -18.88
CA TYR A 67 9.99 37.12 -17.79
C TYR A 67 10.69 37.01 -16.43
N GLU A 68 10.27 37.84 -15.46
CA GLU A 68 10.84 37.83 -14.11
C GLU A 68 10.51 36.55 -13.35
N ARG A 69 11.49 36.02 -12.60
CA ARG A 69 11.27 34.88 -11.70
C ARG A 69 10.38 35.29 -10.55
N ARG A 70 9.29 34.54 -10.34
CA ARG A 70 8.35 34.78 -9.24
C ARG A 70 8.59 33.77 -8.11
N TYR A 71 9.46 34.13 -7.18
CA TYR A 71 9.81 33.26 -6.05
C TYR A 71 8.67 33.08 -5.03
N GLY A 72 7.86 34.11 -4.80
CA GLY A 72 6.75 34.05 -3.82
C GLY A 72 5.75 32.92 -4.12
N PRO A 73 5.10 32.91 -5.30
CA PRO A 73 4.18 31.83 -5.68
C PRO A 73 4.85 30.45 -5.70
N ALA A 74 6.12 30.35 -6.12
CA ALA A 74 6.86 29.10 -6.12
C ALA A 74 7.01 28.51 -4.71
N LEU A 75 7.29 29.35 -3.70
CA LEU A 75 7.39 28.96 -2.31
C LEU A 75 6.04 28.50 -1.74
N GLU A 76 4.94 29.18 -2.09
CA GLU A 76 3.59 28.77 -1.67
C GLU A 76 3.20 27.40 -2.22
N ILE A 77 3.51 27.14 -3.49
CA ILE A 77 3.26 25.84 -4.13
C ILE A 77 4.11 24.75 -3.49
N LEU A 78 5.38 25.03 -3.20
CA LEU A 78 6.26 24.11 -2.47
C LEU A 78 5.71 23.84 -1.06
N ALA A 79 5.20 24.85 -0.35
CA ALA A 79 4.63 24.65 0.98
C ALA A 79 3.34 23.81 0.96
N LYS A 80 2.43 24.06 -0.01
CA LYS A 80 1.14 23.35 -0.11
C LYS A 80 1.27 21.94 -0.69
N HIS A 81 2.02 21.80 -1.79
CA HIS A 81 2.09 20.57 -2.58
C HIS A 81 3.41 19.81 -2.41
N GLY A 82 4.37 20.35 -1.66
CA GLY A 82 5.71 19.79 -1.55
C GLY A 82 5.81 18.35 -1.04
N SER A 83 4.86 17.88 -0.23
CA SER A 83 4.81 16.48 0.20
C SER A 83 4.52 15.50 -0.95
N ARG A 84 3.90 15.98 -2.04
CA ARG A 84 3.47 15.19 -3.20
C ARG A 84 4.47 15.20 -4.35
N LEU A 85 5.37 16.19 -4.40
CA LEU A 85 6.40 16.26 -5.44
C LEU A 85 7.57 15.32 -5.12
N PRO A 86 8.24 14.72 -6.12
CA PRO A 86 9.49 14.00 -5.89
C PRO A 86 10.58 14.99 -5.42
N PRO A 87 11.35 14.65 -4.36
CA PRO A 87 12.25 15.60 -3.72
C PRO A 87 13.46 15.93 -4.58
N SER A 88 14.02 14.94 -5.28
CA SER A 88 15.21 15.09 -6.13
C SER A 88 14.96 16.13 -7.22
N SER A 89 13.91 15.94 -8.03
CA SER A 89 13.56 16.85 -9.12
C SER A 89 13.17 18.24 -8.63
N ALA A 90 12.53 18.36 -7.46
CA ALA A 90 12.19 19.65 -6.90
C ALA A 90 13.43 20.42 -6.41
N LEU A 91 14.42 19.73 -5.82
CA LEU A 91 15.66 20.33 -5.34
C LEU A 91 16.60 20.74 -6.48
N GLU A 92 16.65 19.96 -7.57
CA GLU A 92 17.44 20.30 -8.77
C GLU A 92 16.94 21.58 -9.48
N LEU A 93 15.67 21.91 -9.33
CA LEU A 93 15.07 23.11 -9.94
C LEU A 93 15.28 24.38 -9.11
N ILE A 94 15.65 24.27 -7.83
CA ILE A 94 15.80 25.42 -6.94
C ILE A 94 17.17 26.06 -7.19
N PRO A 95 17.22 27.38 -7.47
CA PRO A 95 18.49 28.06 -7.70
C PRO A 95 19.28 28.19 -6.39
N GLU A 96 20.61 28.09 -6.49
CA GLU A 96 21.54 28.23 -5.36
C GLU A 96 21.49 29.61 -4.68
N SER A 97 20.94 30.62 -5.36
CA SER A 97 20.75 31.96 -4.83
C SER A 97 19.63 32.07 -3.79
N LEU A 98 18.74 31.07 -3.70
CA LEU A 98 17.61 31.10 -2.78
C LEU A 98 18.05 30.70 -1.35
N PRO A 99 17.78 31.51 -0.32
CA PRO A 99 18.15 31.16 1.04
C PRO A 99 17.31 29.98 1.55
N VAL A 100 17.98 28.98 2.12
CA VAL A 100 17.33 27.78 2.70
C VAL A 100 16.27 28.12 3.75
N LYS A 101 16.40 29.28 4.42
CA LYS A 101 15.44 29.78 5.40
C LYS A 101 14.03 29.96 4.83
N GLU A 102 13.90 30.32 3.55
CA GLU A 102 12.59 30.48 2.89
C GLU A 102 11.92 29.12 2.60
N LEU A 103 12.70 28.04 2.55
CA LEU A 103 12.24 26.68 2.33
C LEU A 103 11.91 25.92 3.63
N ASP A 104 11.99 26.57 4.80
CA ASP A 104 11.74 25.94 6.10
C ASP A 104 10.36 25.26 6.17
N PHE A 105 9.32 25.92 5.66
CA PHE A 105 7.97 25.36 5.60
C PHE A 105 7.89 24.13 4.69
N TYR A 106 8.59 24.15 3.55
CA TYR A 106 8.66 23.01 2.64
C TYR A 106 9.33 21.80 3.30
N PHE A 107 10.51 21.98 3.89
CA PHE A 107 11.24 20.90 4.55
C PHE A 107 10.48 20.35 5.76
N LYS A 108 9.93 21.22 6.63
CA LYS A 108 9.12 20.80 7.78
C LYS A 108 7.87 20.05 7.34
N GLY A 109 7.15 20.56 6.35
CA GLY A 109 5.96 19.91 5.80
C GLY A 109 6.29 18.52 5.25
N ARG A 110 7.39 18.41 4.49
CA ARG A 110 7.83 17.16 3.90
C ARG A 110 8.30 16.13 4.94
N MET A 111 9.11 16.55 5.91
CA MET A 111 9.57 15.66 6.99
C MET A 111 8.40 15.13 7.81
N ARG A 112 7.40 15.98 8.10
CA ARG A 112 6.17 15.56 8.79
C ARG A 112 5.38 14.54 7.97
N ALA A 113 5.20 14.77 6.68
CA ALA A 113 4.50 13.84 5.80
C ALA A 113 5.21 12.47 5.71
N ALA A 114 6.54 12.47 5.52
CA ALA A 114 7.34 11.25 5.49
C ALA A 114 7.27 10.49 6.81
N THR A 115 7.40 11.20 7.94
CA THR A 115 7.26 10.59 9.28
C THR A 115 5.86 10.01 9.50
N SER A 116 4.82 10.71 9.07
CA SER A 116 3.44 10.25 9.16
C SER A 116 3.22 8.96 8.36
N ALA A 117 3.68 8.90 7.11
CA ALA A 117 3.55 7.70 6.26
C ALA A 117 4.31 6.49 6.84
N LEU A 118 5.51 6.71 7.38
CA LEU A 118 6.27 5.65 8.05
C LEU A 118 5.59 5.17 9.34
N ASN A 119 5.00 6.08 10.11
CA ASN A 119 4.26 5.71 11.32
C ASN A 119 2.98 4.94 10.97
N GLU A 120 2.24 5.40 9.97
CA GLU A 120 1.01 4.75 9.50
C GLU A 120 1.32 3.33 9.00
N SER A 121 2.29 3.16 8.11
CA SER A 121 2.70 1.84 7.63
C SER A 121 3.13 0.91 8.76
N ARG A 122 3.86 1.42 9.77
CA ARG A 122 4.23 0.64 10.97
C ARG A 122 3.00 0.24 11.80
N ILE A 123 2.04 1.14 11.97
CA ILE A 123 0.80 0.85 12.71
C ILE A 123 -0.02 -0.20 11.96
N VAL A 124 -0.25 -0.03 10.65
CA VAL A 124 -0.98 -0.99 9.82
C VAL A 124 -0.30 -2.37 9.85
N ALA A 125 1.02 -2.43 9.67
CA ALA A 125 1.76 -3.69 9.73
C ALA A 125 1.64 -4.38 11.09
N SER A 126 1.68 -3.61 12.19
CA SER A 126 1.55 -4.16 13.54
C SER A 126 0.13 -4.64 13.84
N LEU A 127 -0.90 -3.92 13.40
CA LEU A 127 -2.30 -4.35 13.48
C LEU A 127 -2.56 -5.64 12.68
N GLN A 128 -2.07 -5.70 11.44
CA GLN A 128 -2.17 -6.91 10.61
C GLN A 128 -1.47 -8.10 11.25
N LYS A 129 -0.30 -7.89 11.86
CA LYS A 129 0.42 -8.93 12.59
C LYS A 129 -0.38 -9.43 13.80
N ALA A 130 -1.00 -8.53 14.56
CA ALA A 130 -1.84 -8.90 15.71
C ALA A 130 -3.09 -9.69 15.26
N GLN A 131 -3.74 -9.27 14.17
CA GLN A 131 -4.89 -9.98 13.60
C GLN A 131 -4.49 -11.38 13.08
N LYS A 132 -3.35 -11.49 12.40
CA LYS A 132 -2.81 -12.78 11.96
C LYS A 132 -2.56 -13.70 13.15
N PHE A 133 -1.93 -13.20 14.21
CA PHE A 133 -1.69 -14.00 15.42
C PHE A 133 -3.00 -14.46 16.07
N LYS A 134 -4.00 -13.57 16.19
CA LYS A 134 -5.32 -13.92 16.74
C LYS A 134 -6.01 -15.01 15.92
N THR A 135 -6.02 -14.87 14.59
CA THR A 135 -6.66 -15.84 13.69
C THR A 135 -5.94 -17.18 13.70
N GLU A 136 -4.60 -17.20 13.73
CA GLU A 136 -3.81 -18.42 13.89
C GLU A 136 -4.10 -19.12 15.23
N ALA A 137 -4.17 -18.37 16.34
CA ALA A 137 -4.52 -18.92 17.65
C ALA A 137 -5.95 -19.51 17.66
N GLN A 138 -6.93 -18.81 17.07
CA GLN A 138 -8.30 -19.30 16.94
C GLN A 138 -8.38 -20.59 16.11
N LEU A 139 -7.63 -20.68 15.02
CA LEU A 139 -7.54 -21.91 14.21
C LEU A 139 -6.82 -23.05 14.94
N MET A 140 -5.84 -22.74 15.78
CA MET A 140 -5.12 -23.73 16.60
C MET A 140 -5.98 -24.27 17.73
N VAL A 141 -6.76 -23.44 18.43
CA VAL A 141 -7.64 -23.88 19.53
C VAL A 141 -8.95 -24.47 18.99
N GLY A 142 -9.43 -23.99 17.84
CA GLY A 142 -10.73 -24.36 17.30
C GLY A 142 -11.89 -23.60 17.94
N GLU A 143 -11.71 -22.31 18.29
CA GLU A 143 -12.76 -21.42 18.82
C GLU A 143 -13.76 -20.96 17.74
N GLY A 144 -14.23 -21.89 16.92
CA GLY A 144 -15.30 -21.70 15.94
C GLY A 144 -16.49 -22.62 16.23
N THR A 145 -17.64 -22.31 15.63
CA THR A 145 -18.91 -23.04 15.74
C THR A 145 -18.80 -24.55 15.53
N ASP A 146 -17.78 -25.00 14.80
CA ASP A 146 -17.48 -26.40 14.55
C ASP A 146 -16.17 -26.81 15.24
N GLY A 147 -16.25 -27.50 16.38
CA GLY A 147 -15.10 -28.08 17.09
C GLY A 147 -14.26 -29.07 16.27
N LYS A 148 -14.66 -29.34 15.01
CA LYS A 148 -13.94 -30.15 14.01
C LYS A 148 -12.87 -29.37 13.23
N SER A 149 -12.90 -28.03 13.27
CA SER A 149 -11.99 -27.17 12.48
C SER A 149 -10.67 -26.82 13.20
N CYS A 150 -10.37 -27.45 14.34
CA CYS A 150 -9.12 -27.26 15.06
C CYS A 150 -7.92 -27.82 14.25
N ARG A 151 -6.82 -27.06 14.16
CA ARG A 151 -5.57 -27.54 13.54
C ARG A 151 -4.73 -28.40 14.49
N MET A 152 -4.83 -28.20 15.81
CA MET A 152 -4.17 -29.03 16.82
C MET A 152 -5.04 -30.23 17.22
N ARG A 153 -5.56 -30.95 16.23
CA ARG A 153 -6.26 -32.22 16.48
C ARG A 153 -5.26 -33.30 16.83
N HIS A 154 -5.51 -34.02 17.91
CA HIS A 154 -4.80 -35.24 18.25
C HIS A 154 -5.82 -36.35 18.49
N VAL A 155 -5.44 -37.58 18.18
CA VAL A 155 -6.25 -38.76 18.47
C VAL A 155 -5.37 -39.77 19.19
N THR A 156 -5.76 -40.11 20.41
CA THR A 156 -5.06 -41.12 21.20
C THR A 156 -5.55 -42.52 20.82
N ILE A 157 -4.61 -43.39 20.46
CA ILE A 157 -4.88 -44.78 20.08
C ILE A 157 -4.63 -45.65 21.31
N THR A 158 -5.70 -46.19 21.89
CA THR A 158 -5.62 -47.20 22.94
C THR A 158 -5.68 -48.60 22.34
N GLU A 159 -5.28 -49.63 23.09
CA GLU A 159 -5.27 -51.03 22.63
C GLU A 159 -6.67 -51.57 22.30
N GLU A 160 -7.71 -50.91 22.81
CA GLU A 160 -9.12 -51.22 22.57
C GLU A 160 -9.70 -50.51 21.34
N ARG A 161 -8.96 -49.61 20.69
CA ARG A 161 -9.45 -48.88 19.51
C ARG A 161 -9.63 -49.82 18.32
N ILE A 162 -10.81 -49.72 17.70
CA ILE A 162 -11.25 -50.54 16.58
C ILE A 162 -11.35 -49.68 15.32
N CYS A 163 -10.99 -50.24 14.17
CA CYS A 163 -11.19 -49.60 12.87
C CYS A 163 -12.68 -49.52 12.50
N GLY A 164 -13.16 -48.33 12.15
CA GLY A 164 -14.57 -48.09 11.78
C GLY A 164 -15.06 -48.76 10.49
N ILE A 165 -14.22 -49.51 9.77
CA ILE A 165 -14.57 -50.18 8.50
C ILE A 165 -14.50 -51.69 8.65
N CYS A 166 -13.36 -52.23 9.10
CA CYS A 166 -13.17 -53.68 9.23
C CYS A 166 -13.47 -54.22 10.62
N HIS A 167 -13.80 -53.35 11.57
CA HIS A 167 -14.07 -53.69 12.97
C HIS A 167 -12.97 -54.51 13.67
N LYS A 168 -11.73 -54.47 13.16
CA LYS A 168 -10.54 -55.07 13.79
C LYS A 168 -9.81 -54.05 14.65
N ARG A 169 -9.13 -54.53 15.70
CA ARG A 169 -8.27 -53.70 16.57
C ARG A 169 -7.14 -53.08 15.75
N ILE A 170 -6.86 -51.80 16.00
CA ILE A 170 -5.86 -51.03 15.25
C ILE A 170 -4.43 -51.37 15.69
N GLY A 171 -4.19 -51.49 17.00
CA GLY A 171 -2.86 -51.84 17.53
C GLY A 171 -1.74 -50.95 16.96
N GLY A 172 -0.57 -51.53 16.66
CA GLY A 172 0.59 -50.84 16.07
C GLY A 172 0.60 -50.77 14.52
N SER A 173 -0.56 -50.88 13.88
CA SER A 173 -0.66 -50.84 12.41
C SER A 173 -0.62 -49.40 11.86
N VAL A 174 -0.38 -49.26 10.54
CA VAL A 174 -0.42 -47.95 9.87
C VAL A 174 -1.87 -47.47 9.75
N ILE A 175 -2.11 -46.26 10.25
CA ILE A 175 -3.45 -45.66 10.36
C ILE A 175 -3.66 -44.47 9.43
N ASN A 176 -4.92 -44.13 9.21
CA ASN A 176 -5.38 -42.86 8.66
C ASN A 176 -6.50 -42.29 9.55
N VAL A 177 -6.57 -40.97 9.68
CA VAL A 177 -7.54 -40.25 10.51
C VAL A 177 -8.33 -39.28 9.65
N PHE A 178 -9.65 -39.46 9.58
CA PHE A 178 -10.53 -38.56 8.83
C PHE A 178 -10.85 -37.27 9.59
N PRO A 179 -11.38 -36.23 8.91
CA PRO A 179 -11.72 -34.96 9.54
C PRO A 179 -12.71 -35.05 10.72
N ASP A 180 -13.52 -36.11 10.78
CA ASP A 180 -14.44 -36.41 11.89
C ASP A 180 -13.79 -37.15 13.08
N ASN A 181 -12.46 -37.22 13.12
CA ASN A 181 -11.65 -37.95 14.11
C ASN A 181 -11.84 -39.47 14.11
N THR A 182 -12.48 -40.04 13.08
CA THR A 182 -12.59 -41.49 12.91
C THR A 182 -11.26 -42.07 12.46
N VAL A 183 -10.77 -43.09 13.16
CA VAL A 183 -9.51 -43.78 12.87
C VAL A 183 -9.77 -45.06 12.09
N VAL A 184 -9.02 -45.25 11.01
CA VAL A 184 -9.09 -46.45 10.17
C VAL A 184 -7.69 -46.95 9.85
N HIS A 185 -7.57 -48.23 9.49
CA HIS A 185 -6.34 -48.73 8.87
C HIS A 185 -6.09 -48.01 7.55
N LEU A 186 -4.82 -47.75 7.20
CA LEU A 186 -4.47 -47.11 5.92
C LEU A 186 -5.07 -47.86 4.72
N GLY A 187 -4.99 -49.20 4.71
CA GLY A 187 -5.60 -50.01 3.66
C GLY A 187 -7.13 -50.04 3.66
N CYS A 188 -7.79 -49.67 4.77
CA CYS A 188 -9.23 -49.48 4.80
C CYS A 188 -9.64 -48.07 4.36
N ALA A 189 -8.78 -47.06 4.57
CA ALA A 189 -9.05 -45.69 4.19
C ALA A 189 -9.37 -45.55 2.69
N ASN A 190 -8.60 -46.23 1.84
CA ASN A 190 -8.82 -46.23 0.39
C ASN A 190 -10.18 -46.84 -0.02
N ARG A 191 -10.75 -47.74 0.81
CA ARG A 191 -12.08 -48.31 0.58
C ARG A 191 -13.20 -47.37 1.02
N ALA A 192 -12.97 -46.56 2.06
CA ALA A 192 -13.93 -45.55 2.48
C ALA A 192 -13.97 -44.34 1.55
N SER A 193 -12.82 -43.90 1.01
CA SER A 193 -12.77 -42.79 0.04
C SER A 193 -13.37 -43.12 -1.33
N ALA A 194 -13.49 -44.41 -1.67
CA ALA A 194 -14.11 -44.88 -2.91
C ALA A 194 -15.63 -45.06 -2.82
N ALA A 195 -16.19 -44.95 -1.61
CA ALA A 195 -17.63 -45.08 -1.34
C ALA A 195 -18.32 -43.73 -1.06
N SER A 196 -17.57 -42.62 -1.18
CA SER A 196 -18.02 -41.24 -0.98
C SER A 196 -18.22 -40.53 -2.31
#